data_AF-A0A420N139-F1
#
_entry.id   AF-A0A420N139-F1
#
_cell.length_a   1.000
_cell.length_b   1.000
_cell.length_c   1.000
_cell.angle_alpha   90.00
_cell.angle_beta   90.00
_cell.angle_gamma   90.00
#
_symmetry.space_group_name_H-M   'P 1'
#
loop_
_entity.id
_entity.type
_entity.pdbx_description
1 polymer ?
#
loop_
_entity_poly.entity_id
_entity_poly.type
_entity_poly.pdbx_seq_one_letter_code
_entity_poly.pdbx_strand_id
1 'polypeptide(L)'
;MSTTLELPHSSEVTTVENVSFTEENLTWTRTGASESASRHELVLVHEVTNSQSGTSQYLLFILKEDPENKEIPFRLSILKTDEIPTELRSLTVAGLPPHLKHGSANEHGATSQVDIIVSIKSGVGLASKVWEEVLHPIWTYIAGDDSGKSTYRLIHTVSPETIRDYAKQLWTTYERSKARTIVLLSGDGGVVDLLNGSDGNQVPENPPTVALLPLGTGNALFHSTHKPLYTEPGPSPLVLGLRTLFQGVGANLPVFRASFSSGSHIVKFTDKSKEQSSTANPSQLQKQETSVTHLQGAIVASYGFHASLVHESDTPEYRVHGDKRFHMVAEGLLKESHPYVAKVSIRRRGSTTFEDIPRESHAYVLTALVSNMERKFAISPATKPLQSQLRLVHFGPIGGERTMSVMMKAYDEGSHVGMQWSDGEKVGYDEVDEVKISVLEKDERWRKVCIDGTIVEIPEGGSMSIKMLDHSLFKILASPVVLESRE
;
A
#
# COMPACT_ATOMS: atom_id res chain seq x y z
N MET A 1 -21.48 6.17 -30.36
CA MET A 1 -22.68 5.31 -30.30
C MET A 1 -22.83 4.85 -28.88
N SER A 2 -23.99 5.15 -28.29
CA SER A 2 -24.31 4.96 -26.88
C SER A 2 -24.38 3.47 -26.55
N THR A 3 -23.37 2.93 -25.89
CA THR A 3 -23.45 1.63 -25.22
C THR A 3 -23.95 1.89 -23.80
N THR A 4 -25.24 1.68 -23.60
CA THR A 4 -25.83 1.48 -22.28
C THR A 4 -25.14 0.25 -21.68
N LEU A 5 -24.21 0.48 -20.76
CA LEU A 5 -23.60 -0.59 -19.97
C LEU A 5 -24.69 -1.08 -19.02
N GLU A 6 -25.35 -2.18 -19.37
CA GLU A 6 -26.16 -2.95 -18.44
C GLU A 6 -25.27 -3.36 -17.26
N LEU A 7 -25.67 -2.98 -16.05
CA LEU A 7 -25.00 -3.33 -14.79
C LEU A 7 -24.89 -4.87 -14.70
N PRO A 8 -23.68 -5.44 -14.66
CA PRO A 8 -23.52 -6.85 -14.32
C PRO A 8 -23.89 -6.98 -12.83
N HIS A 9 -25.00 -7.67 -12.53
CA HIS A 9 -25.51 -7.93 -11.19
C HIS A 9 -25.76 -6.67 -10.34
N SER A 10 -26.89 -5.99 -10.53
CA SER A 10 -27.35 -5.04 -9.51
C SER A 10 -27.52 -5.79 -8.18
N SER A 11 -26.70 -5.50 -7.17
CA SER A 11 -26.98 -5.92 -5.80
C SER A 11 -28.40 -5.46 -5.46
N GLU A 12 -29.32 -6.41 -5.31
CA GLU A 12 -30.74 -6.12 -5.13
C GLU A 12 -30.94 -5.39 -3.80
N VAL A 13 -31.55 -4.20 -3.85
CA VAL A 13 -31.84 -3.41 -2.66
C VAL A 13 -32.95 -4.10 -1.87
N THR A 14 -32.65 -4.49 -0.64
CA THR A 14 -33.59 -5.20 0.23
C THR A 14 -34.17 -4.25 1.25
N THR A 15 -35.49 -4.04 1.24
CA THR A 15 -36.19 -3.26 2.26
C THR A 15 -36.25 -4.03 3.58
N VAL A 16 -35.88 -3.38 4.69
CA VAL A 16 -35.81 -3.95 6.03
C VAL A 16 -36.35 -2.99 7.08
N GLU A 17 -36.79 -3.55 8.20
CA GLU A 17 -37.35 -2.83 9.34
C GLU A 17 -36.57 -3.15 10.63
N ASN A 18 -36.78 -2.35 11.68
CA ASN A 18 -36.22 -2.58 13.04
C ASN A 18 -34.69 -2.74 13.06
N VAL A 19 -33.98 -1.93 12.26
CA VAL A 19 -32.51 -1.93 12.24
C VAL A 19 -31.99 -1.48 13.60
N SER A 20 -31.22 -2.33 14.26
CA SER A 20 -30.77 -2.15 15.64
C SER A 20 -29.41 -2.82 15.87
N PHE A 21 -28.77 -2.52 17.00
CA PHE A 21 -27.58 -3.23 17.46
C PHE A 21 -27.95 -4.23 18.55
N THR A 22 -27.46 -5.46 18.41
CA THR A 22 -27.46 -6.47 19.47
C THR A 22 -26.03 -6.95 19.66
N GLU A 23 -25.40 -6.57 20.77
CA GLU A 23 -23.96 -6.75 21.01
C GLU A 23 -23.11 -6.12 19.87
N GLU A 24 -22.25 -6.89 19.20
CA GLU A 24 -21.43 -6.43 18.07
C GLU A 24 -22.09 -6.65 16.69
N ASN A 25 -23.37 -7.06 16.67
CA ASN A 25 -24.09 -7.35 15.44
C ASN A 25 -25.12 -6.28 15.12
N LEU A 26 -25.21 -5.96 13.84
CA LEU A 26 -26.33 -5.23 13.27
C LEU A 26 -27.46 -6.23 12.99
N THR A 27 -28.64 -5.98 13.54
CA THR A 27 -29.83 -6.83 13.40
C THR A 27 -30.95 -6.09 12.68
N TRP A 28 -31.71 -6.79 11.85
CA TRP A 28 -32.88 -6.23 11.15
C TRP A 28 -33.96 -7.29 10.92
N THR A 29 -35.18 -6.85 10.61
CA THR A 29 -36.30 -7.72 10.25
C THR A 29 -36.56 -7.65 8.75
N ARG A 30 -36.67 -8.81 8.10
CA ARG A 30 -37.09 -8.97 6.70
C ARG A 30 -38.23 -9.97 6.64
N THR A 31 -39.40 -9.54 6.13
CA THR A 31 -40.58 -10.41 5.97
C THR A 31 -40.95 -11.20 7.23
N GLY A 32 -40.79 -10.59 8.41
CA GLY A 32 -41.06 -11.21 9.72
C GLY A 32 -39.95 -12.12 10.27
N ALA A 33 -38.85 -12.34 9.54
CA ALA A 33 -37.67 -13.06 10.02
C ALA A 33 -36.59 -12.07 10.48
N SER A 34 -35.93 -12.37 11.61
CA SER A 34 -34.77 -11.61 12.07
C SER A 34 -33.51 -12.11 11.37
N GLU A 35 -32.74 -11.17 10.82
CA GLU A 35 -31.43 -11.41 10.20
C GLU A 35 -30.37 -10.54 10.90
N SER A 36 -29.10 -10.88 10.70
CA SER A 36 -27.99 -10.15 11.30
C SER A 36 -26.71 -10.21 10.47
N ALA A 37 -25.89 -9.18 10.58
CA ALA A 37 -24.51 -9.15 10.08
C ALA A 37 -23.59 -8.56 11.15
N SER A 38 -22.30 -8.84 11.06
CA SER A 38 -21.34 -8.20 11.95
C SER A 38 -21.28 -6.70 11.67
N ARG A 39 -21.19 -5.86 12.70
CA ARG A 39 -20.93 -4.42 12.50
C ARG A 39 -19.65 -4.14 11.73
N HIS A 40 -18.71 -5.09 11.75
CA HIS A 40 -17.43 -5.01 11.08
C HIS A 40 -17.54 -5.20 9.56
N GLU A 41 -18.66 -5.76 9.08
CA GLU A 41 -19.00 -5.90 7.66
C GLU A 41 -19.67 -4.63 7.10
N LEU A 42 -20.19 -3.74 7.95
CA LEU A 42 -20.82 -2.50 7.50
C LEU A 42 -19.78 -1.52 6.93
N VAL A 43 -19.86 -1.21 5.64
CA VAL A 43 -18.95 -0.27 4.98
C VAL A 43 -19.35 1.17 5.31
N LEU A 44 -20.57 1.56 4.98
CA LEU A 44 -21.10 2.91 5.21
C LEU A 44 -22.63 2.90 5.18
N VAL A 45 -23.22 4.04 5.57
CA VAL A 45 -24.64 4.32 5.40
C VAL A 45 -24.79 5.52 4.48
N HIS A 46 -25.66 5.44 3.46
CA HIS A 46 -26.00 6.58 2.62
C HIS A 46 -27.37 7.13 3.02
N GLU A 47 -27.43 8.41 3.38
CA GLU A 47 -28.68 9.14 3.64
C GLU A 47 -29.19 9.77 2.35
N VAL A 48 -30.38 9.37 1.95
CA VAL A 48 -31.14 9.89 0.80
C VAL A 48 -32.27 10.75 1.33
N THR A 49 -32.13 12.06 1.25
CA THR A 49 -33.17 13.00 1.69
C THR A 49 -34.11 13.32 0.53
N ASN A 50 -35.41 13.07 0.70
CA ASN A 50 -36.41 13.54 -0.25
C ASN A 50 -36.74 15.01 0.03
N SER A 51 -36.34 15.89 -0.88
CA SER A 51 -36.53 17.34 -0.76
C SER A 51 -38.00 17.79 -0.76
N GLN A 52 -38.94 16.96 -1.22
CA GLN A 52 -40.36 17.29 -1.25
C GLN A 52 -41.12 16.86 0.01
N SER A 53 -40.77 15.72 0.61
CA SER A 53 -41.44 15.18 1.81
C SER A 53 -40.70 15.47 3.11
N GLY A 54 -39.42 15.86 3.04
CA GLY A 54 -38.54 16.02 4.21
C GLY A 54 -38.20 14.69 4.90
N THR A 55 -38.63 13.56 4.35
CA THR A 55 -38.34 12.23 4.88
C THR A 55 -36.96 11.77 4.39
N SER A 56 -36.18 11.20 5.31
CA SER A 56 -34.88 10.60 4.98
C SER A 56 -35.02 9.10 4.85
N GLN A 57 -34.29 8.56 3.90
CA GLN A 57 -34.15 7.14 3.65
C GLN A 57 -32.69 6.76 3.82
N TYR A 58 -32.42 5.56 4.32
CA TYR A 58 -31.06 5.09 4.55
C TYR A 58 -30.78 3.83 3.74
N LEU A 59 -29.63 3.81 3.06
CA LEU A 59 -29.06 2.63 2.42
C LEU A 59 -27.82 2.18 3.19
N LEU A 60 -27.85 0.97 3.75
CA LEU A 60 -26.74 0.38 4.48
C LEU A 60 -25.99 -0.58 3.56
N PHE A 61 -24.68 -0.38 3.41
CA PHE A 61 -23.83 -1.21 2.57
C PHE A 61 -23.04 -2.18 3.43
N ILE A 62 -23.36 -3.47 3.34
CA ILE A 62 -22.75 -4.54 4.13
C ILE A 62 -21.91 -5.40 3.19
N LEU A 63 -20.61 -5.49 3.45
CA LEU A 63 -19.67 -6.28 2.68
C LEU A 63 -19.28 -7.53 3.46
N LYS A 64 -19.69 -8.69 2.95
CA LYS A 64 -19.21 -9.99 3.41
C LYS A 64 -18.06 -10.45 2.52
N GLU A 65 -16.97 -10.87 3.15
CA GLU A 65 -15.79 -11.42 2.49
C GLU A 65 -15.70 -12.92 2.76
N ASP A 66 -15.52 -13.70 1.70
CA ASP A 66 -15.29 -15.14 1.75
C ASP A 66 -14.05 -15.48 0.89
N PRO A 67 -12.84 -15.30 1.45
CA PRO A 67 -11.60 -15.46 0.69
C PRO A 67 -11.38 -16.90 0.18
N GLU A 68 -12.06 -17.90 0.77
CA GLU A 68 -12.01 -19.29 0.33
C GLU A 68 -12.87 -19.51 -0.93
N ASN A 69 -13.91 -18.71 -1.12
CA ASN A 69 -14.76 -18.74 -2.30
C ASN A 69 -14.16 -17.96 -3.46
N LYS A 70 -13.35 -18.64 -4.28
CA LYS A 70 -12.68 -18.03 -5.44
C LYS A 70 -13.65 -17.50 -6.51
N GLU A 71 -14.86 -18.04 -6.59
CA GLU A 71 -15.86 -17.60 -7.56
C GLU A 71 -16.50 -16.29 -7.10
N ILE A 72 -16.99 -16.25 -5.86
CA ILE A 72 -17.70 -15.11 -5.27
C ILE A 72 -17.02 -14.71 -3.94
N PRO A 73 -15.84 -14.08 -4.00
CA PRO A 73 -15.08 -13.72 -2.80
C PRO A 73 -15.69 -12.55 -2.04
N PHE A 74 -16.55 -11.77 -2.69
CA PHE A 74 -17.21 -10.60 -2.13
C PHE A 74 -18.72 -10.70 -2.32
N ARG A 75 -19.47 -10.33 -1.28
CA ARG A 75 -20.91 -10.16 -1.38
C ARG A 75 -21.29 -8.84 -0.74
N LEU A 76 -21.67 -7.88 -1.59
CA LEU A 76 -22.25 -6.62 -1.16
C LEU A 76 -23.78 -6.76 -1.04
N SER A 77 -24.29 -6.54 0.17
CA SER A 77 -25.72 -6.43 0.46
C SER A 77 -26.09 -4.97 0.71
N ILE A 78 -27.20 -4.53 0.12
CA ILE A 78 -27.69 -3.15 0.25
C ILE A 78 -29.05 -3.21 0.92
N LEU A 79 -29.10 -2.77 2.17
CA LEU A 79 -30.33 -2.75 2.96
C LEU A 79 -30.94 -1.35 2.92
N LYS A 80 -32.25 -1.28 2.77
CA LYS A 80 -33.02 -0.06 2.69
C LYS A 80 -33.93 0.07 3.90
N THR A 81 -33.85 1.18 4.61
CA THR A 81 -34.69 1.44 5.78
C THR A 81 -34.99 2.94 5.92
N ASP A 82 -35.98 3.28 6.75
CA ASP A 82 -36.37 4.67 7.01
C ASP A 82 -35.73 5.23 8.29
N GLU A 83 -35.19 4.35 9.15
CA GLU A 83 -34.57 4.73 10.42
C GLU A 83 -33.28 3.93 10.66
N ILE A 84 -32.28 4.57 11.27
CA ILE A 84 -31.01 3.95 11.65
C ILE A 84 -30.67 4.23 13.11
N PRO A 85 -29.98 3.30 13.79
CA PRO A 85 -29.39 3.56 15.11
C PRO A 85 -28.46 4.77 15.11
N THR A 86 -28.38 5.48 16.22
CA THR A 86 -27.58 6.72 16.35
C THR A 86 -26.08 6.44 16.16
N GLU A 87 -25.64 5.25 16.54
CA GLU A 87 -24.26 4.75 16.40
C GLU A 87 -23.82 4.66 14.94
N LEU A 88 -24.75 4.58 13.98
CA LEU A 88 -24.44 4.57 12.54
C LEU A 88 -24.22 5.96 11.95
N ARG A 89 -24.51 7.03 12.69
CA ARG A 89 -24.35 8.42 12.21
C ARG A 89 -22.90 8.73 11.85
N SER A 90 -21.92 8.18 12.57
CA SER A 90 -20.49 8.37 12.27
C SER A 90 -20.06 7.73 10.95
N LEU A 91 -20.85 6.77 10.43
CA LEU A 91 -20.61 6.11 9.16
C LEU A 91 -21.53 6.62 8.03
N THR A 92 -22.35 7.63 8.31
CA THR A 92 -23.36 8.13 7.37
C THR A 92 -22.80 9.19 6.44
N VAL A 93 -23.09 9.07 5.14
CA VAL A 93 -22.73 10.03 4.09
C VAL A 93 -23.97 10.47 3.32
N ALA A 94 -24.10 11.77 3.05
CA ALA A 94 -25.20 12.35 2.29
C ALA A 94 -24.99 12.29 0.76
N GLY A 95 -23.79 11.93 0.31
CA GLY A 95 -23.40 11.88 -1.09
C GLY A 95 -21.88 11.68 -1.22
N LEU A 96 -21.35 11.80 -2.44
CA LEU A 96 -19.90 11.69 -2.63
C LEU A 96 -19.17 12.79 -1.83
N PRO A 97 -18.15 12.45 -1.03
CA PRO A 97 -17.37 13.43 -0.29
C PRO A 97 -16.59 14.34 -1.26
N PRO A 98 -16.16 15.54 -0.84
CA PRO A 98 -15.54 16.54 -1.72
C PRO A 98 -14.39 16.01 -2.58
N HIS A 99 -13.52 15.14 -2.03
CA HIS A 99 -12.39 14.57 -2.77
C HIS A 99 -12.79 13.54 -3.84
N LEU A 100 -14.03 13.08 -3.86
CA LEU A 100 -14.57 12.17 -4.88
C LEU A 100 -15.52 12.87 -5.87
N LYS A 101 -15.71 14.20 -5.77
CA LYS A 101 -16.55 14.96 -6.70
C LYS A 101 -15.79 15.37 -7.96
N HIS A 102 -15.78 14.50 -8.97
CA HIS A 102 -15.19 14.81 -10.27
C HIS A 102 -15.90 15.98 -10.96
N GLY A 103 -15.12 16.86 -11.62
CA GLY A 103 -15.67 17.98 -12.39
C GLY A 103 -16.21 19.14 -11.54
N SER A 104 -16.17 19.02 -10.21
CA SER A 104 -16.60 20.09 -9.29
C SER A 104 -15.45 21.06 -9.04
N ALA A 105 -15.73 22.37 -9.13
CA ALA A 105 -14.79 23.39 -8.69
C ALA A 105 -14.67 23.35 -7.16
N ASN A 106 -13.44 23.32 -6.66
CA ASN A 106 -13.17 23.51 -5.23
C ASN A 106 -13.32 24.98 -4.84
N GLU A 107 -13.17 25.29 -3.55
CA GLU A 107 -13.27 26.66 -2.99
C GLU A 107 -12.29 27.66 -3.64
N HIS A 108 -11.24 27.17 -4.30
CA HIS A 108 -10.25 27.97 -5.02
C HIS A 108 -10.47 28.00 -6.54
N GLY A 109 -11.62 27.51 -7.03
CA GLY A 109 -11.98 27.52 -8.44
C GLY A 109 -11.31 26.44 -9.30
N ALA A 110 -10.51 25.55 -8.70
CA ALA A 110 -9.87 24.44 -9.42
C ALA A 110 -10.82 23.25 -9.55
N THR A 111 -11.00 22.74 -10.77
CA THR A 111 -11.80 21.55 -11.03
C THR A 111 -11.12 20.30 -10.50
N SER A 112 -11.80 19.58 -9.61
CA SER A 112 -11.31 18.33 -9.05
C SER A 112 -11.42 17.19 -10.05
N GLN A 113 -10.38 16.39 -10.18
CA GLN A 113 -10.36 15.18 -10.99
C GLN A 113 -10.28 13.95 -10.10
N VAL A 114 -10.94 12.89 -10.53
CA VAL A 114 -11.00 11.61 -9.83
C VAL A 114 -10.67 10.53 -10.84
N ASP A 115 -9.59 9.81 -10.55
CA ASP A 115 -9.12 8.69 -11.35
C ASP A 115 -9.21 7.41 -10.53
N ILE A 116 -9.79 6.38 -11.12
CA ILE A 116 -9.87 5.05 -10.51
C ILE A 116 -8.93 4.14 -11.29
N ILE A 117 -7.87 3.68 -10.63
CA ILE A 117 -6.87 2.79 -11.23
C ILE A 117 -7.10 1.38 -10.69
N VAL A 118 -7.45 0.47 -11.58
CA VAL A 118 -7.66 -0.96 -11.29
C VAL A 118 -6.45 -1.75 -11.76
N SER A 119 -5.61 -2.17 -10.81
CA SER A 119 -4.44 -3.00 -11.10
C SER A 119 -4.86 -4.47 -11.29
N ILE A 120 -5.15 -4.85 -12.53
CA ILE A 120 -5.77 -6.16 -12.86
C ILE A 120 -4.98 -7.35 -12.30
N LYS A 121 -3.64 -7.23 -12.22
CA LYS A 121 -2.74 -8.28 -11.75
C LYS A 121 -2.13 -8.00 -10.38
N SER A 122 -2.61 -7.00 -9.63
CA SER A 122 -2.04 -6.72 -8.30
C SER A 122 -2.27 -7.88 -7.36
N GLY A 123 -1.22 -8.30 -6.65
CA GLY A 123 -1.27 -9.26 -5.55
C GLY A 123 -2.17 -10.45 -5.83
N VAL A 124 -3.34 -10.45 -5.18
CA VAL A 124 -4.34 -11.53 -5.19
C VAL A 124 -5.18 -11.60 -6.47
N GLY A 125 -5.04 -10.66 -7.41
CA GLY A 125 -5.82 -10.63 -8.65
C GLY A 125 -7.31 -10.27 -8.46
N LEU A 126 -7.65 -9.68 -7.31
CA LEU A 126 -9.04 -9.37 -6.93
C LEU A 126 -9.47 -7.94 -7.25
N ALA A 127 -8.57 -7.08 -7.76
CA ALA A 127 -8.87 -5.66 -7.97
C ALA A 127 -10.06 -5.42 -8.91
N SER A 128 -10.17 -6.19 -10.00
CA SER A 128 -11.32 -6.09 -10.90
C SER A 128 -12.63 -6.49 -10.21
N LYS A 129 -12.62 -7.58 -9.42
CA LYS A 129 -13.81 -8.01 -8.67
C LYS A 129 -14.23 -6.98 -7.63
N VAL A 130 -13.29 -6.43 -6.86
CA VAL A 130 -13.58 -5.37 -5.88
C VAL A 130 -14.12 -4.12 -6.58
N TRP A 131 -13.60 -3.77 -7.75
CA TRP A 131 -14.18 -2.70 -8.55
C TRP A 131 -15.63 -3.01 -8.95
N GLU A 132 -15.85 -4.12 -9.64
CA GLU A 132 -17.12 -4.48 -10.29
C GLU A 132 -18.22 -4.84 -9.27
N GLU A 133 -17.90 -5.62 -8.25
CA GLU A 133 -18.87 -6.22 -7.32
C GLU A 133 -19.08 -5.39 -6.05
N VAL A 134 -18.17 -4.46 -5.73
CA VAL A 134 -18.19 -3.71 -4.46
C VAL A 134 -18.16 -2.21 -4.68
N LEU A 135 -17.05 -1.65 -5.17
CA LEU A 135 -16.86 -0.21 -5.19
C LEU A 135 -17.77 0.48 -6.21
N HIS A 136 -17.90 -0.06 -7.42
CA HIS A 136 -18.74 0.53 -8.46
C HIS A 136 -20.24 0.58 -8.05
N PRO A 137 -20.85 -0.49 -7.49
CA PRO A 137 -22.18 -0.42 -6.92
C PRO A 137 -22.32 0.66 -5.84
N ILE A 138 -21.44 0.68 -4.82
CA ILE A 138 -21.47 1.68 -3.75
C ILE A 138 -21.40 3.10 -4.34
N TRP A 139 -20.46 3.32 -5.25
CA TRP A 139 -20.27 4.62 -5.92
C TRP A 139 -21.52 5.06 -6.68
N THR A 140 -22.14 4.15 -7.43
CA THR A 140 -23.35 4.43 -8.23
C THR A 140 -24.51 4.88 -7.34
N TYR A 141 -24.76 4.19 -6.23
CA TYR A 141 -25.84 4.57 -5.31
C TYR A 141 -25.58 5.92 -4.62
N ILE A 142 -24.33 6.23 -4.26
CA ILE A 142 -23.98 7.47 -3.55
C ILE A 142 -23.90 8.68 -4.49
N ALA A 143 -23.44 8.48 -5.72
CA ALA A 143 -23.35 9.55 -6.71
C ALA A 143 -24.74 10.01 -7.19
N GLY A 144 -25.71 9.08 -7.22
CA GLY A 144 -27.04 9.33 -7.77
C GLY A 144 -27.03 9.48 -9.31
N ASP A 145 -28.20 9.79 -9.86
CA ASP A 145 -28.40 9.97 -11.31
C ASP A 145 -27.95 11.38 -11.75
N ASP A 146 -26.63 11.61 -11.74
CA ASP A 146 -26.06 12.91 -12.06
C ASP A 146 -25.92 13.09 -13.58
N SER A 147 -27.03 13.42 -14.24
CA SER A 147 -27.14 14.14 -15.52
C SER A 147 -26.31 13.65 -16.73
N GLY A 148 -25.82 12.42 -16.73
CA GLY A 148 -25.00 11.83 -17.81
C GLY A 148 -23.54 12.30 -17.83
N LYS A 149 -23.03 12.92 -16.76
CA LYS A 149 -21.60 13.27 -16.62
C LYS A 149 -20.83 12.16 -15.91
N SER A 150 -19.64 11.86 -16.42
CA SER A 150 -18.76 10.88 -15.76
C SER A 150 -18.31 11.39 -14.39
N THR A 151 -18.52 10.60 -13.34
CA THR A 151 -18.15 10.94 -11.96
C THR A 151 -16.71 10.55 -11.61
N TYR A 152 -15.99 9.92 -12.55
CA TYR A 152 -14.56 9.58 -12.48
C TYR A 152 -14.02 9.24 -13.87
N ARG A 153 -12.70 9.03 -13.98
CA ARG A 153 -12.04 8.37 -15.12
C ARG A 153 -11.50 7.02 -14.67
N LEU A 154 -11.89 5.95 -15.37
CA LEU A 154 -11.48 4.58 -15.05
C LEU A 154 -10.25 4.17 -15.89
N ILE A 155 -9.27 3.57 -15.25
CA ILE A 155 -8.01 3.13 -15.85
C ILE A 155 -7.73 1.69 -15.41
N HIS A 156 -7.75 0.77 -16.36
CA HIS A 156 -7.30 -0.60 -16.14
C HIS A 156 -5.83 -0.75 -16.53
N THR A 157 -5.02 -1.36 -15.67
CA THR A 157 -3.61 -1.60 -15.99
C THR A 157 -3.46 -2.64 -17.09
N VAL A 158 -2.73 -2.32 -18.14
CA VAL A 158 -2.46 -3.25 -19.27
C VAL A 158 -1.02 -3.76 -19.28
N SER A 159 -0.13 -3.10 -18.53
CA SER A 159 1.29 -3.44 -18.42
C SER A 159 1.84 -3.09 -17.02
N PRO A 160 3.02 -3.63 -16.65
CA PRO A 160 3.73 -3.22 -15.43
C PRO A 160 4.11 -1.74 -15.38
N GLU A 161 4.09 -1.03 -16.51
CA GLU A 161 4.46 0.38 -16.58
C GLU A 161 3.25 1.32 -16.58
N THR A 162 2.01 0.80 -16.64
CA THR A 162 0.81 1.64 -16.80
C THR A 162 0.68 2.71 -15.70
N ILE A 163 0.91 2.35 -14.44
CA ILE A 163 0.78 3.29 -13.31
C ILE A 163 1.94 4.30 -13.33
N ARG A 164 3.16 3.86 -13.65
CA ARG A 164 4.33 4.73 -13.75
C ARG A 164 4.18 5.74 -14.90
N ASP A 165 3.68 5.31 -16.04
CA ASP A 165 3.44 6.19 -17.19
C ASP A 165 2.29 7.16 -16.93
N TYR A 166 1.24 6.72 -16.26
CA TYR A 166 0.19 7.60 -15.74
C TYR A 166 0.78 8.65 -14.78
N ALA A 167 1.65 8.24 -13.86
CA ALA A 167 2.28 9.12 -12.90
C ALA A 167 3.15 10.19 -13.58
N LYS A 168 3.94 9.83 -14.60
CA LYS A 168 4.72 10.80 -15.40
C LYS A 168 3.85 11.91 -15.98
N GLN A 169 2.62 11.61 -16.40
CA GLN A 169 1.69 12.60 -16.94
C GLN A 169 1.24 13.62 -15.89
N LEU A 170 1.14 13.21 -14.62
CA LEU A 170 0.80 14.12 -13.49
C LEU A 170 1.80 15.25 -13.34
N TRP A 171 3.05 15.01 -13.74
CA TRP A 171 4.16 15.96 -13.62
C TRP A 171 4.32 16.85 -14.85
N THR A 172 3.38 16.85 -15.79
CA THR A 172 3.33 17.87 -16.84
C THR A 172 2.81 19.20 -16.28
N THR A 173 3.25 20.35 -16.83
CA THR A 173 2.86 21.67 -16.32
C THR A 173 1.34 21.87 -16.25
N TYR A 174 0.60 21.31 -17.21
CA TYR A 174 -0.85 21.42 -17.29
C TYR A 174 -1.59 20.58 -16.23
N GLU A 175 -1.03 19.44 -15.84
CA GLU A 175 -1.69 18.53 -14.89
C GLU A 175 -1.34 18.85 -13.43
N ARG A 176 -0.16 19.43 -13.16
CA ARG A 176 0.31 19.76 -11.81
C ARG A 176 -0.53 20.79 -11.05
N SER A 177 -1.28 21.65 -11.75
CA SER A 177 -2.11 22.67 -11.11
C SER A 177 -3.50 22.14 -10.72
N LYS A 178 -3.89 20.95 -11.19
CA LYS A 178 -5.23 20.39 -10.95
C LYS A 178 -5.31 19.65 -9.62
N ALA A 179 -6.38 19.88 -8.88
CA ALA A 179 -6.72 19.04 -7.74
C ALA A 179 -7.11 17.63 -8.24
N ARG A 180 -6.50 16.59 -7.69
CA ARG A 180 -6.72 15.22 -8.14
C ARG A 180 -6.78 14.22 -6.99
N THR A 181 -7.73 13.31 -7.08
CA THR A 181 -7.80 12.10 -6.26
C THR A 181 -7.58 10.87 -7.14
N ILE A 182 -6.70 9.98 -6.70
CA ILE A 182 -6.36 8.72 -7.35
C ILE A 182 -6.84 7.60 -6.43
N VAL A 183 -7.93 6.95 -6.79
CA VAL A 183 -8.41 5.74 -6.11
C VAL A 183 -7.64 4.56 -6.68
N LEU A 184 -6.68 4.05 -5.91
CA LEU A 184 -5.75 3.03 -6.33
C LEU A 184 -6.15 1.67 -5.76
N LEU A 185 -6.69 0.81 -6.62
CA LEU A 185 -6.97 -0.59 -6.33
C LEU A 185 -5.71 -1.40 -6.68
N SER A 186 -4.77 -1.48 -5.74
CA SER A 186 -3.45 -2.09 -5.94
C SER A 186 -2.81 -2.46 -4.60
N GLY A 187 -1.54 -2.84 -4.61
CA GLY A 187 -0.69 -2.92 -3.42
C GLY A 187 0.37 -1.83 -3.37
N ASP A 188 1.36 -2.03 -2.51
CA ASP A 188 2.53 -1.16 -2.35
C ASP A 188 3.22 -0.83 -3.68
N GLY A 189 3.35 -1.80 -4.59
CA GLY A 189 3.96 -1.60 -5.91
C GLY A 189 3.26 -0.51 -6.75
N GLY A 190 1.94 -0.36 -6.63
CA GLY A 190 1.22 0.73 -7.30
C GLY A 190 1.58 2.11 -6.74
N VAL A 191 1.84 2.20 -5.43
CA VAL A 191 2.31 3.45 -4.80
C VAL A 191 3.73 3.76 -5.24
N VAL A 192 4.61 2.75 -5.29
CA VAL A 192 5.98 2.87 -5.79
C VAL A 192 6.01 3.37 -7.23
N ASP A 193 5.13 2.85 -8.09
CA ASP A 193 4.99 3.31 -9.47
C ASP A 193 4.52 4.76 -9.57
N LEU A 194 3.61 5.20 -8.69
CA LEU A 194 3.19 6.60 -8.61
C LEU A 194 4.36 7.52 -8.21
N LEU A 195 5.11 7.14 -7.17
CA LEU A 195 6.23 7.93 -6.66
C LEU A 195 7.34 8.09 -7.71
N ASN A 196 7.72 7.00 -8.36
CA ASN A 196 8.80 6.95 -9.34
C ASN A 196 8.34 7.33 -10.77
N GLY A 197 7.20 8.02 -10.88
CA GLY A 197 6.79 8.75 -12.09
C GLY A 197 7.42 10.14 -12.21
N SER A 198 8.15 10.60 -11.19
CA SER A 198 8.93 11.85 -11.20
C SER A 198 10.31 11.64 -10.62
N ASP A 199 11.21 12.59 -10.89
CA ASP A 199 12.52 12.65 -10.22
C ASP A 199 12.42 13.19 -8.76
N GLY A 200 11.21 13.48 -8.26
CA GLY A 200 10.97 13.99 -6.91
C GLY A 200 11.69 15.31 -6.56
N ASN A 201 12.12 16.08 -7.56
CA ASN A 201 12.74 17.40 -7.40
C ASN A 201 11.71 18.54 -7.51
N GLN A 202 10.56 18.26 -8.14
CA GLN A 202 9.51 19.24 -8.37
C GLN A 202 8.45 19.10 -7.28
N VAL A 203 8.12 20.22 -6.63
CA VAL A 203 7.02 20.28 -5.67
C VAL A 203 5.73 20.55 -6.44
N PRO A 204 4.70 19.70 -6.33
CA PRO A 204 3.40 19.99 -6.94
C PRO A 204 2.71 21.11 -6.16
N GLU A 205 2.12 22.09 -6.86
CA GLU A 205 1.32 23.16 -6.23
C GLU A 205 0.13 22.57 -5.46
N ASN A 206 -0.51 21.56 -6.08
CA ASN A 206 -1.57 20.76 -5.49
C ASN A 206 -1.18 19.28 -5.55
N PRO A 207 -0.55 18.72 -4.49
CA PRO A 207 -0.18 17.31 -4.48
C PRO A 207 -1.41 16.40 -4.68
N PRO A 208 -1.40 15.46 -5.64
CA PRO A 208 -2.50 14.53 -5.84
C PRO A 208 -2.72 13.68 -4.58
N THR A 209 -3.98 13.39 -4.26
CA THR A 209 -4.34 12.55 -3.09
C THR A 209 -4.57 11.11 -3.54
N VAL A 210 -3.88 10.16 -2.93
CA VAL A 210 -4.04 8.73 -3.19
C VAL A 210 -4.98 8.12 -2.15
N ALA A 211 -6.06 7.49 -2.59
CA ALA A 211 -6.89 6.62 -1.76
C ALA A 211 -6.52 5.16 -2.08
N LEU A 212 -5.85 4.48 -1.14
CA LEU A 212 -5.31 3.14 -1.35
C LEU A 212 -6.28 2.07 -0.83
N LEU A 213 -6.74 1.17 -1.72
CA LEU A 213 -7.44 -0.06 -1.34
C LEU A 213 -6.45 -1.24 -1.37
N PRO A 214 -6.29 -2.00 -0.28
CA PRO A 214 -5.17 -2.92 -0.06
C PRO A 214 -5.36 -4.26 -0.79
N LEU A 215 -5.06 -4.29 -2.08
CA LEU A 215 -5.29 -5.44 -2.96
C LEU A 215 -3.97 -6.10 -3.42
N GLY A 216 -2.85 -5.74 -2.78
CA GLY A 216 -1.57 -6.44 -2.86
C GLY A 216 -1.44 -7.58 -1.86
N THR A 217 -0.28 -8.25 -1.85
CA THR A 217 0.03 -9.33 -0.89
C THR A 217 0.46 -8.82 0.48
N GLY A 218 1.36 -7.82 0.52
CA GLY A 218 1.92 -7.25 1.75
C GLY A 218 1.14 -6.05 2.29
N ASN A 219 0.91 -5.04 1.44
CA ASN A 219 0.19 -3.79 1.77
C ASN A 219 0.76 -3.07 3.00
N ALA A 220 2.09 -3.01 3.09
CA ALA A 220 2.83 -2.45 4.21
C ALA A 220 2.40 -1.02 4.54
N LEU A 221 2.25 -0.16 3.52
CA LEU A 221 1.82 1.22 3.71
C LEU A 221 0.39 1.30 4.26
N PHE A 222 -0.51 0.45 3.76
CA PHE A 222 -1.89 0.41 4.23
C PHE A 222 -1.98 -0.05 5.68
N HIS A 223 -1.35 -1.18 6.02
CA HIS A 223 -1.38 -1.74 7.37
C HIS A 223 -0.74 -0.80 8.39
N SER A 224 0.32 -0.11 8.00
CA SER A 224 0.98 0.87 8.88
C SER A 224 0.14 2.12 9.10
N THR A 225 -0.54 2.59 8.05
CA THR A 225 -1.40 3.78 8.15
C THR A 225 -2.68 3.47 8.95
N HIS A 226 -3.24 2.27 8.80
CA HIS A 226 -4.50 1.88 9.46
C HIS A 226 -4.31 1.12 10.77
N LYS A 227 -3.07 0.93 11.24
CA LYS A 227 -2.77 0.17 12.47
C LYS A 227 -3.61 0.59 13.68
N PRO A 228 -3.81 1.90 13.98
CA PRO A 228 -4.63 2.32 15.11
C PRO A 228 -6.11 1.94 15.01
N LEU A 229 -6.59 1.53 13.82
CA LEU A 229 -7.99 1.17 13.57
C LEU A 229 -8.24 -0.34 13.70
N TYR A 230 -7.19 -1.15 13.90
CA TYR A 230 -7.36 -2.58 14.09
C TYR A 230 -7.88 -2.90 15.50
N THR A 231 -8.96 -3.66 15.54
CA THR A 231 -9.54 -4.27 16.74
C THR A 231 -9.69 -5.77 16.51
N GLU A 232 -9.80 -6.55 17.59
CA GLU A 232 -10.06 -7.99 17.52
C GLU A 232 -11.26 -8.33 18.41
N PRO A 233 -12.43 -8.72 17.84
CA PRO A 233 -12.74 -8.71 16.41
C PRO A 233 -12.77 -7.29 15.81
N GLY A 234 -12.66 -7.19 14.48
CA GLY A 234 -12.58 -5.89 13.79
C GLY A 234 -12.90 -5.97 12.30
N PRO A 235 -13.08 -4.80 11.64
CA PRO A 235 -13.28 -4.73 10.20
C PRO A 235 -12.08 -5.28 9.44
N SER A 236 -12.34 -5.87 8.28
CA SER A 236 -11.29 -6.30 7.37
C SER A 236 -10.48 -5.10 6.83
N PRO A 237 -9.28 -5.33 6.28
CA PRO A 237 -8.54 -4.29 5.57
C PRO A 237 -9.33 -3.65 4.43
N LEU A 238 -10.13 -4.41 3.68
CA LEU A 238 -10.93 -3.86 2.58
C LEU A 238 -12.06 -2.95 3.08
N VAL A 239 -12.79 -3.37 4.13
CA VAL A 239 -13.83 -2.53 4.75
C VAL A 239 -13.22 -1.24 5.31
N LEU A 240 -12.06 -1.32 5.97
CA LEU A 240 -11.34 -0.12 6.43
C LEU A 240 -10.93 0.79 5.28
N GLY A 241 -10.42 0.22 4.17
CA GLY A 241 -10.05 0.99 2.98
C GLY A 241 -11.24 1.71 2.36
N LEU A 242 -12.40 1.05 2.27
CA LEU A 242 -13.64 1.64 1.77
C LEU A 242 -14.17 2.73 2.71
N ARG A 243 -14.16 2.50 4.04
CA ARG A 243 -14.50 3.54 5.03
C ARG A 243 -13.61 4.77 4.87
N THR A 244 -12.29 4.58 4.80
CA THR A 244 -11.34 5.66 4.56
C THR A 244 -11.61 6.35 3.22
N LEU A 245 -11.96 5.63 2.15
CA LEU A 245 -12.30 6.23 0.85
C LEU A 245 -13.43 7.25 0.95
N PHE A 246 -14.50 6.95 1.71
CA PHE A 246 -15.68 7.82 1.78
C PHE A 246 -15.64 8.86 2.90
N GLN A 247 -14.86 8.64 3.95
CA GLN A 247 -14.86 9.48 5.17
C GLN A 247 -13.48 10.03 5.54
N GLY A 248 -12.43 9.61 4.84
CA GLY A 248 -11.07 10.00 5.12
C GLY A 248 -10.75 11.43 4.68
N VAL A 249 -9.60 11.90 5.13
CA VAL A 249 -9.04 13.20 4.82
C VAL A 249 -7.62 13.05 4.27
N GLY A 250 -7.21 13.96 3.38
CA GLY A 250 -5.90 13.90 2.76
C GLY A 250 -4.80 14.37 3.72
N ALA A 251 -3.80 13.52 3.94
CA ALA A 251 -2.59 13.83 4.71
C ALA A 251 -1.35 13.68 3.84
N ASN A 252 -0.25 14.39 4.15
CA ASN A 252 0.99 14.25 3.37
C ASN A 252 1.54 12.83 3.48
N LEU A 253 1.90 12.21 2.36
CA LEU A 253 2.63 10.95 2.35
C LEU A 253 4.12 11.26 2.59
N PRO A 254 4.73 10.75 3.68
CA PRO A 254 6.17 10.83 3.87
C PRO A 254 6.91 10.02 2.80
N VAL A 255 7.98 10.59 2.25
CA VAL A 255 8.77 9.96 1.19
C VAL A 255 10.25 10.12 1.53
N PHE A 256 11.03 9.07 1.34
CA PHE A 256 12.48 9.13 1.30
C PHE A 256 12.99 9.01 -0.14
N ARG A 257 14.19 9.50 -0.38
CA ARG A 257 14.97 9.24 -1.59
C ARG A 257 16.11 8.29 -1.23
N ALA A 258 16.21 7.21 -2.00
CA ALA A 258 17.41 6.39 -2.08
C ALA A 258 18.23 6.86 -3.29
N SER A 259 19.45 7.32 -3.08
CA SER A 259 20.38 7.74 -4.14
C SER A 259 21.53 6.77 -4.26
N PHE A 260 21.97 6.49 -5.49
CA PHE A 260 22.94 5.44 -5.79
C PHE A 260 24.17 6.01 -6.50
N SER A 261 25.29 5.30 -6.36
CA SER A 261 26.51 5.58 -7.13
C SER A 261 26.30 5.36 -8.63
N SER A 262 27.07 6.09 -9.45
CA SER A 262 27.08 5.89 -10.90
C SER A 262 27.44 4.44 -11.27
N GLY A 263 26.69 3.85 -12.20
CA GLY A 263 26.83 2.44 -12.58
C GLY A 263 25.76 1.53 -11.96
N SER A 264 24.95 2.04 -11.02
CA SER A 264 23.80 1.32 -10.48
C SER A 264 22.70 1.12 -11.51
N HIS A 265 22.04 -0.04 -11.43
CA HIS A 265 20.94 -0.39 -12.32
C HIS A 265 19.86 -1.22 -11.61
N ILE A 266 18.61 -0.98 -12.00
CA ILE A 266 17.46 -1.80 -11.58
C ILE A 266 17.58 -3.16 -12.24
N VAL A 267 17.36 -4.23 -11.49
CA VAL A 267 17.35 -5.62 -11.99
C VAL A 267 15.91 -6.12 -12.04
N LYS A 268 15.43 -6.47 -13.24
CA LYS A 268 14.13 -7.13 -13.46
C LYS A 268 14.30 -8.35 -14.35
N PHE A 269 13.46 -9.37 -14.16
CA PHE A 269 13.37 -10.52 -15.06
C PHE A 269 12.06 -10.47 -15.85
N THR A 270 12.14 -10.52 -17.19
CA THR A 270 10.96 -10.42 -18.08
C THR A 270 10.86 -11.57 -19.08
N ASP A 271 9.62 -12.01 -19.37
CA ASP A 271 9.32 -13.13 -20.28
C ASP A 271 9.45 -12.69 -21.75
N LYS A 272 10.34 -13.32 -22.54
CA LYS A 272 10.50 -13.05 -23.98
C LYS A 272 9.28 -13.43 -24.85
N SER A 273 8.32 -14.20 -24.34
CA SER A 273 7.25 -14.82 -25.14
C SER A 273 6.20 -13.85 -25.70
N LYS A 274 6.32 -12.54 -25.46
CA LYS A 274 5.36 -11.54 -25.94
C LYS A 274 5.78 -10.71 -27.14
N GLU A 275 7.04 -10.75 -27.57
CA GLU A 275 7.49 -9.88 -28.67
C GLU A 275 8.02 -10.59 -29.91
N GLN A 276 8.30 -11.91 -29.89
CA GLN A 276 8.69 -12.62 -31.13
C GLN A 276 8.08 -14.03 -31.24
N SER A 277 7.55 -14.27 -32.43
CA SER A 277 6.86 -15.45 -32.97
C SER A 277 7.33 -16.83 -32.49
N SER A 278 6.34 -17.64 -32.10
CA SER A 278 6.19 -19.10 -32.29
C SER A 278 7.47 -19.93 -32.51
N THR A 279 8.18 -20.26 -31.43
CA THR A 279 8.78 -21.59 -31.16
C THR A 279 9.21 -21.62 -29.68
N ALA A 280 8.40 -22.24 -28.82
CA ALA A 280 8.54 -22.13 -27.37
C ALA A 280 9.61 -23.08 -26.81
N ASN A 281 10.68 -22.51 -26.23
CA ASN A 281 11.43 -23.11 -25.12
C ASN A 281 11.01 -22.37 -23.82
N PRO A 282 10.48 -23.05 -22.79
CA PRO A 282 9.92 -22.39 -21.59
C PRO A 282 10.91 -21.71 -20.61
N SER A 283 12.16 -21.44 -20.98
CA SER A 283 13.23 -21.18 -19.99
C SER A 283 14.11 -19.95 -20.25
N GLN A 284 13.69 -18.95 -21.03
CA GLN A 284 14.52 -17.77 -21.28
C GLN A 284 13.84 -16.46 -20.86
N LEU A 285 13.72 -16.27 -19.54
CA LEU A 285 13.55 -14.95 -18.93
C LEU A 285 14.84 -14.14 -19.12
N GLN A 286 14.75 -12.90 -19.62
CA GLN A 286 15.93 -12.03 -19.80
C GLN A 286 16.09 -11.09 -18.59
N LYS A 287 17.33 -10.92 -18.10
CA LYS A 287 17.69 -9.87 -17.13
C LYS A 287 17.63 -8.53 -17.85
N GLN A 288 16.68 -7.68 -17.48
CA GLN A 288 16.58 -6.30 -17.93
C GLN A 288 17.28 -5.42 -16.90
N GLU A 289 18.25 -4.64 -17.37
CA GLU A 289 19.00 -3.68 -16.56
C GLU A 289 18.65 -2.26 -17.01
N THR A 290 18.23 -1.43 -16.07
CA THR A 290 17.92 -0.01 -16.34
C THR A 290 18.76 0.85 -15.43
N SER A 291 19.63 1.69 -15.98
CA SER A 291 20.46 2.60 -15.18
C SER A 291 19.59 3.47 -14.27
N VAL A 292 20.02 3.64 -13.02
CA VAL A 292 19.26 4.38 -12.02
C VAL A 292 20.21 5.20 -11.14
N THR A 293 19.85 6.45 -10.90
CA THR A 293 20.60 7.34 -10.00
C THR A 293 19.92 7.48 -8.65
N HIS A 294 18.61 7.29 -8.61
CA HIS A 294 17.82 7.37 -7.39
C HIS A 294 16.44 6.71 -7.59
N LEU A 295 15.80 6.38 -6.46
CA LEU A 295 14.40 5.98 -6.37
C LEU A 295 13.74 6.71 -5.19
N GLN A 296 12.46 7.04 -5.33
CA GLN A 296 11.62 7.46 -4.21
C GLN A 296 11.00 6.23 -3.57
N GLY A 297 10.93 6.23 -2.25
CA GLY A 297 10.26 5.19 -1.48
C GLY A 297 9.44 5.76 -0.32
N ALA A 298 8.43 5.01 0.10
CA ALA A 298 7.55 5.33 1.22
C ALA A 298 7.46 4.21 2.24
N ILE A 299 8.21 3.09 2.06
CA ILE A 299 8.08 1.88 2.87
C ILE A 299 9.41 1.51 3.50
N VAL A 300 10.33 0.92 2.75
CA VAL A 300 11.63 0.44 3.23
C VAL A 300 12.74 0.57 2.18
N ALA A 301 13.96 0.82 2.67
CA ALA A 301 15.19 0.68 1.91
C ALA A 301 16.13 -0.25 2.66
N SER A 302 16.70 -1.25 1.98
CA SER A 302 17.44 -2.32 2.68
C SER A 302 18.65 -2.84 1.92
N TYR A 303 19.57 -3.43 2.69
CA TYR A 303 20.75 -4.17 2.26
C TYR A 303 20.92 -5.41 3.16
N GLY A 304 21.55 -6.46 2.63
CA GLY A 304 21.74 -7.73 3.33
C GLY A 304 20.60 -8.73 3.07
N PHE A 305 20.29 -9.54 4.07
CA PHE A 305 19.36 -10.67 3.98
C PHE A 305 18.02 -10.32 3.32
N HIS A 306 17.38 -9.20 3.69
CA HIS A 306 16.10 -8.79 3.07
C HIS A 306 16.24 -8.51 1.57
N ALA A 307 17.29 -7.79 1.15
CA ALA A 307 17.49 -7.47 -0.26
C ALA A 307 17.84 -8.71 -1.08
N SER A 308 18.66 -9.62 -0.55
CA SER A 308 18.94 -10.92 -1.18
C SER A 308 17.68 -11.78 -1.29
N LEU A 309 16.86 -11.84 -0.24
CA LEU A 309 15.61 -12.59 -0.25
C LEU A 309 14.69 -12.11 -1.38
N VAL A 310 14.45 -10.79 -1.46
CA VAL A 310 13.59 -10.22 -2.51
C VAL A 310 14.20 -10.46 -3.90
N HIS A 311 15.52 -10.26 -4.07
CA HIS A 311 16.19 -10.48 -5.35
C HIS A 311 16.15 -11.94 -5.82
N GLU A 312 16.62 -12.87 -5.00
CA GLU A 312 16.73 -14.28 -5.36
C GLU A 312 15.36 -14.91 -5.59
N SER A 313 14.36 -14.50 -4.78
CA SER A 313 12.97 -14.94 -4.97
C SER A 313 12.36 -14.53 -6.30
N ASP A 314 12.87 -13.47 -6.94
CA ASP A 314 12.36 -12.98 -8.22
C ASP A 314 13.08 -13.58 -9.43
N THR A 315 14.15 -14.35 -9.20
CA THR A 315 14.90 -15.00 -10.28
C THR A 315 14.05 -16.06 -11.01
N PRO A 316 14.39 -16.38 -12.27
CA PRO A 316 13.68 -17.40 -13.05
C PRO A 316 13.57 -18.75 -12.34
N GLU A 317 14.63 -19.16 -11.64
CA GLU A 317 14.70 -20.41 -10.90
C GLU A 317 13.64 -20.50 -9.80
N TYR A 318 13.40 -19.41 -9.08
CA TYR A 318 12.48 -19.39 -7.94
C TYR A 318 11.06 -18.94 -8.31
N ARG A 319 10.91 -18.07 -9.32
CA ARG A 319 9.62 -17.50 -9.72
C ARG A 319 8.59 -18.55 -10.13
N VAL A 320 9.04 -19.69 -10.65
CA VAL A 320 8.18 -20.84 -11.00
C VAL A 320 7.44 -21.45 -9.80
N HIS A 321 7.89 -21.17 -8.57
CA HIS A 321 7.31 -21.72 -7.34
C HIS A 321 6.19 -20.87 -6.72
N GLY A 322 5.77 -19.78 -7.38
CA GLY A 322 4.70 -18.92 -6.86
C GLY A 322 5.06 -18.35 -5.48
N ASP A 323 4.14 -18.28 -4.54
CA ASP A 323 4.40 -17.65 -3.22
C ASP A 323 5.38 -18.44 -2.34
N LYS A 324 5.55 -19.74 -2.60
CA LYS A 324 6.51 -20.59 -1.86
C LYS A 324 7.96 -20.19 -2.08
N ARG A 325 8.24 -19.43 -3.15
CA ARG A 325 9.58 -19.00 -3.54
C ARG A 325 10.30 -18.22 -2.45
N PHE A 326 9.59 -17.36 -1.71
CA PHE A 326 10.17 -16.59 -0.61
C PHE A 326 10.63 -17.49 0.53
N HIS A 327 9.85 -18.52 0.86
CA HIS A 327 10.21 -19.47 1.91
C HIS A 327 11.45 -20.29 1.51
N MET A 328 11.47 -20.82 0.28
CA MET A 328 12.61 -21.60 -0.22
C MET A 328 13.91 -20.80 -0.22
N VAL A 329 13.88 -19.57 -0.71
CA VAL A 329 15.05 -18.67 -0.73
C VAL A 329 15.47 -18.30 0.70
N ALA A 330 14.53 -18.02 1.59
CA ALA A 330 14.83 -17.71 2.98
C ALA A 330 15.56 -18.87 3.66
N GLU A 331 15.13 -20.12 3.49
CA GLU A 331 15.82 -21.30 4.02
C GLU A 331 17.27 -21.39 3.52
N GLY A 332 17.48 -21.20 2.22
CA GLY A 332 18.82 -21.20 1.61
C GLY A 332 19.72 -20.11 2.17
N LEU A 333 19.24 -18.87 2.21
CA LEU A 333 19.98 -17.72 2.71
C LEU A 333 20.27 -17.81 4.22
N LEU A 334 19.34 -18.35 5.02
CA LEU A 334 19.57 -18.55 6.46
C LEU A 334 20.62 -19.64 6.72
N LYS A 335 20.64 -20.69 5.89
CA LYS A 335 21.66 -21.73 5.96
C LYS A 335 23.04 -21.20 5.55
N GLU A 336 23.10 -20.38 4.50
CA GLU A 336 24.34 -19.73 4.04
C GLU A 336 24.82 -18.67 5.03
N SER A 337 23.90 -17.90 5.63
CA SER A 337 24.16 -16.87 6.63
C SER A 337 25.30 -15.91 6.22
N HIS A 338 25.27 -15.47 4.96
CA HIS A 338 26.34 -14.66 4.36
C HIS A 338 26.65 -13.39 5.19
N PRO A 339 27.93 -13.12 5.54
CA PRO A 339 28.33 -11.90 6.23
C PRO A 339 28.55 -10.76 5.22
N TYR A 340 27.51 -9.96 4.98
CA TYR A 340 27.53 -8.88 3.99
C TYR A 340 28.53 -7.78 4.36
N VAL A 341 29.61 -7.63 3.59
CA VAL A 341 30.67 -6.66 3.86
C VAL A 341 30.26 -5.27 3.39
N ALA A 342 30.07 -4.36 4.33
CA ALA A 342 29.67 -2.99 4.06
C ALA A 342 30.06 -2.05 5.19
N LYS A 343 30.25 -0.78 4.83
CA LYS A 343 30.33 0.32 5.79
C LYS A 343 28.97 1.00 5.88
N VAL A 344 28.36 0.98 7.05
CA VAL A 344 27.10 1.68 7.32
C VAL A 344 27.34 2.89 8.20
N SER A 345 27.02 4.06 7.68
CA SER A 345 27.12 5.34 8.39
C SER A 345 25.74 5.95 8.54
N ILE A 346 25.42 6.49 9.73
CA ILE A 346 24.15 7.14 10.00
C ILE A 346 24.36 8.59 10.42
N ARG A 347 23.38 9.44 10.10
CA ARG A 347 23.27 10.78 10.65
C ARG A 347 21.98 10.84 11.46
N ARG A 348 22.10 11.13 12.76
CA ARG A 348 20.95 11.33 13.64
C ARG A 348 20.39 12.74 13.51
N ARG A 349 19.14 12.89 13.97
CA ARG A 349 18.45 14.17 14.00
C ARG A 349 19.27 15.24 14.73
N GLY A 350 19.46 16.38 14.07
CA GLY A 350 20.21 17.52 14.61
C GLY A 350 21.74 17.37 14.56
N SER A 351 22.27 16.21 14.15
CA SER A 351 23.71 16.04 13.88
C SER A 351 24.07 16.53 12.48
N THR A 352 25.23 17.17 12.35
CA THR A 352 25.82 17.51 11.04
C THR A 352 26.81 16.46 10.55
N THR A 353 27.26 15.55 11.42
CA THR A 353 28.27 14.54 11.12
C THR A 353 27.66 13.14 11.03
N PHE A 354 28.24 12.33 10.14
CA PHE A 354 27.98 10.89 10.12
C PHE A 354 28.76 10.19 11.23
N GLU A 355 28.16 9.15 11.76
CA GLU A 355 28.81 8.17 12.62
C GLU A 355 28.73 6.79 11.97
N ASP A 356 29.76 5.98 12.19
CA ASP A 356 29.82 4.62 11.65
C ASP A 356 29.25 3.64 12.66
N ILE A 357 28.41 2.72 12.19
CA ILE A 357 28.04 1.55 12.98
C ILE A 357 29.31 0.70 13.12
N PRO A 358 29.78 0.36 14.33
CA PRO A 358 31.11 -0.20 14.56
C PRO A 358 31.17 -1.70 14.21
N ARG A 359 31.07 -2.02 12.92
CA ARG A 359 31.23 -3.36 12.34
C ARG A 359 31.58 -3.29 10.87
N GLU A 360 32.27 -4.32 10.38
CA GLU A 360 32.71 -4.43 8.98
C GLU A 360 31.75 -5.26 8.12
N SER A 361 30.94 -6.11 8.77
CA SER A 361 29.95 -6.96 8.12
C SER A 361 28.61 -6.94 8.84
N HIS A 362 27.55 -7.18 8.07
CA HIS A 362 26.16 -7.10 8.49
C HIS A 362 25.42 -8.36 8.05
N ALA A 363 24.35 -8.74 8.74
CA ALA A 363 23.35 -9.65 8.15
C ALA A 363 22.16 -8.87 7.60
N TYR A 364 21.82 -7.74 8.24
CA TYR A 364 20.59 -7.02 7.99
C TYR A 364 20.78 -5.54 8.22
N VAL A 365 20.38 -4.73 7.24
CA VAL A 365 20.33 -3.27 7.33
C VAL A 365 19.05 -2.82 6.63
N LEU A 366 18.05 -2.40 7.40
CA LEU A 366 16.76 -1.98 6.85
C LEU A 366 16.34 -0.65 7.46
N THR A 367 16.20 0.34 6.60
CA THR A 367 15.62 1.64 6.93
C THR A 367 14.13 1.60 6.62
N ALA A 368 13.29 1.87 7.61
CA ALA A 368 11.83 1.84 7.50
C ALA A 368 11.22 3.22 7.69
N LEU A 369 10.18 3.52 6.89
CA LEU A 369 9.28 4.66 7.05
C LEU A 369 7.86 4.22 7.45
N VAL A 370 7.63 2.91 7.51
CA VAL A 370 6.38 2.26 7.94
C VAL A 370 6.62 1.41 9.19
N SER A 371 5.56 1.08 9.94
CA SER A 371 5.67 0.24 11.14
C SER A 371 5.55 -1.26 10.86
N ASN A 372 4.80 -1.61 9.82
CA ASN A 372 4.38 -2.97 9.49
C ASN A 372 4.63 -3.28 8.00
N MET A 373 5.21 -4.44 7.68
CA MET A 373 5.36 -4.93 6.29
C MET A 373 4.13 -5.71 5.81
N GLU A 374 3.38 -6.25 6.76
CA GLU A 374 2.06 -6.86 6.62
C GLU A 374 1.33 -6.70 7.95
N ARG A 375 0.06 -7.13 8.03
CA ARG A 375 -0.82 -6.87 9.20
C ARG A 375 -0.16 -7.21 10.54
N LYS A 376 0.49 -8.36 10.66
CA LYS A 376 1.10 -8.82 11.93
C LYS A 376 2.61 -8.64 12.02
N PHE A 377 3.30 -8.38 10.92
CA PHE A 377 4.76 -8.24 10.91
C PHE A 377 5.18 -6.80 11.20
N ALA A 378 5.43 -6.47 12.47
CA ALA A 378 5.77 -5.14 12.94
C ALA A 378 7.29 -4.91 12.88
N ILE A 379 7.82 -4.56 11.70
CA ILE A 379 9.28 -4.37 11.49
C ILE A 379 9.85 -3.17 12.26
N SER A 380 9.05 -2.12 12.47
CA SER A 380 9.46 -0.89 13.16
C SER A 380 8.38 -0.46 14.17
N PRO A 381 8.39 -1.02 15.39
CA PRO A 381 7.28 -0.88 16.34
C PRO A 381 7.03 0.56 16.80
N ALA A 382 8.06 1.42 16.83
CA ALA A 382 7.93 2.81 17.26
C ALA A 382 7.60 3.81 16.13
N THR A 383 7.43 3.35 14.89
CA THR A 383 7.00 4.22 13.78
C THR A 383 5.50 4.50 13.90
N LYS A 384 5.12 5.77 14.02
CA LYS A 384 3.71 6.19 13.98
C LYS A 384 3.21 6.32 12.53
N PRO A 385 1.90 6.15 12.28
CA PRO A 385 1.31 6.39 10.96
C PRO A 385 1.69 7.77 10.38
N LEU A 386 2.16 7.78 9.13
CA LEU A 386 2.52 8.99 8.38
C LEU A 386 3.55 9.89 9.10
N GLN A 387 4.38 9.30 9.96
CA GLN A 387 5.48 10.02 10.60
C GLN A 387 6.63 10.21 9.61
N SER A 388 7.06 11.45 9.40
CA SER A 388 8.24 11.77 8.57
C SER A 388 9.56 11.53 9.32
N GLN A 389 9.79 10.28 9.73
CA GLN A 389 10.99 9.88 10.47
C GLN A 389 11.44 8.49 10.03
N LEU A 390 12.68 8.39 9.53
CA LEU A 390 13.28 7.09 9.24
C LEU A 390 13.74 6.41 10.53
N ARG A 391 13.57 5.09 10.57
CA ARG A 391 14.14 4.24 11.61
C ARG A 391 14.96 3.11 10.99
N LEU A 392 16.14 2.85 11.53
CA LEU A 392 17.07 1.83 11.04
C LEU A 392 17.03 0.61 11.96
N VAL A 393 16.71 -0.56 11.41
CA VAL A 393 16.87 -1.87 12.05
C VAL A 393 18.12 -2.53 11.48
N HIS A 394 19.06 -2.95 12.34
CA HIS A 394 20.32 -3.54 11.87
C HIS A 394 20.93 -4.54 12.86
N PHE A 395 21.63 -5.54 12.33
CA PHE A 395 22.43 -6.49 13.14
C PHE A 395 23.56 -7.14 12.34
N GLY A 396 24.58 -7.62 13.05
CA GLY A 396 25.72 -8.34 12.48
C GLY A 396 25.40 -9.76 12.01
N PRO A 397 26.38 -10.52 11.52
CA PRO A 397 26.20 -11.92 11.12
C PRO A 397 25.99 -12.83 12.34
N ILE A 398 24.75 -12.89 12.85
CA ILE A 398 24.34 -13.64 14.04
C ILE A 398 24.00 -15.12 13.76
N GLY A 399 24.18 -15.61 12.53
CA GLY A 399 23.80 -16.96 12.13
C GLY A 399 22.32 -17.11 11.76
N GLY A 400 22.00 -18.18 11.04
CA GLY A 400 20.64 -18.45 10.53
C GLY A 400 19.59 -18.60 11.62
N GLU A 401 19.87 -19.36 12.68
CA GLU A 401 18.90 -19.59 13.76
C GLU A 401 18.51 -18.29 14.49
N ARG A 402 19.50 -17.45 14.83
CA ARG A 402 19.21 -16.16 15.48
C ARG A 402 18.54 -15.19 14.52
N THR A 403 18.92 -15.18 13.24
CA THR A 403 18.25 -14.36 12.22
C THR A 403 16.77 -14.75 12.09
N MET A 404 16.47 -16.06 12.03
CA MET A 404 15.09 -16.55 12.03
C MET A 404 14.35 -16.13 13.31
N SER A 405 14.99 -16.23 14.48
CA SER A 405 14.41 -15.79 15.75
C SER A 405 14.05 -14.30 15.73
N VAL A 406 14.93 -13.44 15.18
CA VAL A 406 14.66 -12.00 15.00
C VAL A 406 13.46 -11.79 14.08
N MET A 407 13.39 -12.47 12.94
CA MET A 407 12.25 -12.34 12.01
C MET A 407 10.93 -12.80 12.66
N MET A 408 10.94 -13.90 13.41
CA MET A 408 9.75 -14.39 14.12
C MET A 408 9.30 -13.42 15.22
N LYS A 409 10.24 -12.79 15.92
CA LYS A 409 9.93 -11.80 16.96
C LYS A 409 9.31 -10.50 16.42
N ALA A 410 9.45 -10.22 15.12
CA ALA A 410 8.71 -9.13 14.48
C ALA A 410 7.19 -9.39 14.40
N TYR A 411 6.74 -10.66 14.40
CA TYR A 411 5.31 -11.00 14.52
C TYR A 411 4.77 -10.88 15.94
N ASP A 412 5.66 -10.90 16.92
CA ASP A 412 5.36 -10.74 18.34
C ASP A 412 5.51 -9.25 18.71
N GLU A 413 4.62 -8.45 18.11
CA GLU A 413 4.50 -7.00 18.33
C GLU A 413 5.79 -6.18 18.12
N GLY A 414 6.72 -6.69 17.31
CA GLY A 414 8.00 -6.02 17.05
C GLY A 414 9.02 -6.20 18.18
N SER A 415 8.87 -7.23 19.02
CA SER A 415 9.79 -7.57 20.11
C SER A 415 11.18 -8.03 19.66
N HIS A 416 11.44 -8.06 18.36
CA HIS A 416 12.78 -8.28 17.80
C HIS A 416 13.71 -7.11 18.06
N VAL A 417 13.17 -5.89 18.14
CA VAL A 417 13.93 -4.70 18.54
C VAL A 417 14.37 -4.85 20.00
N GLY A 418 15.67 -4.66 20.25
CA GLY A 418 16.24 -4.76 21.59
C GLY A 418 16.68 -6.17 22.00
N MET A 419 16.49 -7.18 21.13
CA MET A 419 17.11 -8.50 21.33
C MET A 419 18.64 -8.36 21.46
N GLN A 420 19.20 -9.05 22.44
CA GLN A 420 20.63 -9.06 22.74
C GLN A 420 21.08 -10.47 23.14
N TRP A 421 22.32 -10.82 22.78
CA TRP A 421 22.95 -12.10 23.12
C TRP A 421 24.18 -11.91 24.02
N SER A 422 24.59 -13.00 24.67
CA SER A 422 25.71 -13.00 25.63
C SER A 422 27.07 -12.71 25.01
N ASP A 423 27.21 -12.87 23.70
CA ASP A 423 28.42 -12.53 22.92
C ASP A 423 28.48 -11.03 22.54
N GLY A 424 27.50 -10.23 23.00
CA GLY A 424 27.46 -8.79 22.78
C GLY A 424 26.74 -8.35 21.50
N GLU A 425 26.36 -9.30 20.64
CA GLU A 425 25.52 -9.01 19.48
C GLU A 425 24.13 -8.54 19.92
N LYS A 426 23.51 -7.67 19.11
CA LYS A 426 22.17 -7.14 19.36
C LYS A 426 21.50 -6.66 18.09
N VAL A 427 20.17 -6.60 18.14
CA VAL A 427 19.36 -5.89 17.15
C VAL A 427 19.39 -4.40 17.48
N GLY A 428 20.08 -3.63 16.64
CA GLY A 428 20.09 -2.18 16.69
C GLY A 428 18.79 -1.59 16.13
N TYR A 429 18.33 -0.51 16.76
CA TYR A 429 17.16 0.25 16.35
C TYR A 429 17.39 1.74 16.60
N ASP A 430 17.59 2.49 15.53
CA ASP A 430 18.01 3.89 15.59
C ASP A 430 17.03 4.80 14.86
N GLU A 431 16.74 5.96 15.45
CA GLU A 431 16.11 7.09 14.74
C GLU A 431 17.17 7.85 13.94
N VAL A 432 16.96 8.01 12.64
CA VAL A 432 17.97 8.52 11.71
C VAL A 432 17.38 9.52 10.72
N ASP A 433 18.16 10.54 10.35
CA ASP A 433 17.82 11.49 9.27
C ASP A 433 18.36 11.01 7.92
N GLU A 434 19.53 10.37 7.93
CA GLU A 434 20.18 9.83 6.74
C GLU A 434 20.96 8.56 7.06
N VAL A 435 20.88 7.58 6.17
CA VAL A 435 21.67 6.34 6.20
C VAL A 435 22.49 6.26 4.93
N LYS A 436 23.79 5.97 5.05
CA LYS A 436 24.68 5.70 3.93
C LYS A 436 25.25 4.30 4.06
N ILE A 437 25.12 3.50 3.00
CA ILE A 437 25.63 2.13 2.90
C ILE A 437 26.64 2.09 1.77
N SER A 438 27.92 1.93 2.10
CA SER A 438 28.99 1.67 1.12
C SER A 438 29.18 0.16 1.02
N VAL A 439 28.86 -0.40 -0.15
CA VAL A 439 28.88 -1.84 -0.40
C VAL A 439 30.29 -2.26 -0.81
N LEU A 440 30.90 -3.15 -0.04
CA LEU A 440 32.30 -3.58 -0.21
C LEU A 440 32.42 -5.02 -0.73
N GLU A 441 31.30 -5.60 -1.17
CA GLU A 441 31.21 -6.95 -1.73
C GLU A 441 31.82 -7.05 -3.13
N LYS A 442 32.67 -8.07 -3.33
CA LYS A 442 33.27 -8.39 -4.64
C LYS A 442 32.33 -9.19 -5.54
N ASP A 443 31.47 -10.02 -4.96
CA ASP A 443 30.49 -10.80 -5.72
C ASP A 443 29.23 -9.95 -6.00
N GLU A 444 28.80 -9.92 -7.26
CA GLU A 444 27.61 -9.17 -7.68
C GLU A 444 26.32 -9.69 -7.02
N ARG A 445 26.29 -10.97 -6.65
CA ARG A 445 25.16 -11.59 -5.94
C ARG A 445 24.82 -10.84 -4.65
N TRP A 446 25.83 -10.32 -3.95
CA TRP A 446 25.68 -9.64 -2.66
C TRP A 446 25.67 -8.12 -2.75
N ARG A 447 25.71 -7.55 -3.96
CA ARG A 447 25.60 -6.11 -4.20
C ARG A 447 24.18 -5.65 -4.52
N LYS A 448 23.18 -6.29 -3.92
CA LYS A 448 21.77 -5.96 -4.14
C LYS A 448 21.24 -5.11 -3.00
N VAL A 449 20.56 -4.03 -3.33
CA VAL A 449 19.73 -3.25 -2.40
C VAL A 449 18.28 -3.31 -2.86
N CYS A 450 17.35 -3.16 -1.92
CA CYS A 450 15.92 -3.19 -2.19
C CYS A 450 15.26 -1.90 -1.71
N ILE A 451 14.56 -1.20 -2.61
CA ILE A 451 13.74 -0.01 -2.33
C ILE A 451 12.28 -0.36 -2.62
N ASP A 452 11.48 -0.50 -1.57
CA ASP A 452 10.04 -0.83 -1.66
C ASP A 452 9.75 -2.02 -2.61
N GLY A 453 10.63 -3.04 -2.61
CA GLY A 453 10.52 -4.22 -3.49
C GLY A 453 11.24 -4.10 -4.83
N THR A 454 11.72 -2.91 -5.22
CA THR A 454 12.55 -2.72 -6.42
C THR A 454 14.00 -3.04 -6.11
N ILE A 455 14.59 -4.00 -6.84
CA ILE A 455 15.99 -4.38 -6.68
C ILE A 455 16.90 -3.51 -7.53
N VAL A 456 17.94 -2.96 -6.89
CA VAL A 456 19.03 -2.23 -7.55
C VAL A 456 20.33 -2.96 -7.26
N GLU A 457 21.10 -3.21 -8.32
CA GLU A 457 22.47 -3.68 -8.21
C GLU A 457 23.43 -2.48 -8.08
N ILE A 458 24.31 -2.55 -7.10
CA ILE A 458 25.32 -1.53 -6.82
C ILE A 458 26.64 -1.96 -7.49
N PRO A 459 27.36 -1.05 -8.18
CA PRO A 459 28.69 -1.38 -8.71
C PRO A 459 29.67 -1.69 -7.58
N GLU A 460 30.76 -2.39 -7.89
CA GLU A 460 31.83 -2.65 -6.91
C GLU A 460 32.36 -1.32 -6.34
N GLY A 461 32.45 -1.23 -5.01
CA GLY A 461 32.83 0.00 -4.29
C GLY A 461 31.78 1.12 -4.32
N GLY A 462 30.59 0.86 -4.87
CA GLY A 462 29.47 1.78 -4.90
C GLY A 462 28.75 1.94 -3.57
N SER A 463 27.74 2.80 -3.55
CA SER A 463 26.98 3.10 -2.34
C SER A 463 25.53 3.46 -2.61
N MET A 464 24.73 3.40 -1.55
CA MET A 464 23.38 3.92 -1.46
C MET A 464 23.29 4.90 -0.30
N SER A 465 22.63 6.05 -0.48
CA SER A 465 22.21 6.94 0.62
C SER A 465 20.69 7.04 0.68
N ILE A 466 20.12 7.08 1.87
CA ILE A 466 18.67 7.11 2.12
C ILE A 466 18.39 8.34 2.98
N LYS A 467 17.58 9.26 2.47
CA LYS A 467 17.26 10.52 3.15
C LYS A 467 15.80 10.89 2.94
N MET A 468 15.14 11.44 3.96
CA MET A 468 13.80 12.02 3.79
C MET A 468 13.80 13.14 2.74
N LEU A 469 12.74 13.20 1.93
CA LEU A 469 12.41 14.40 1.18
C LEU A 469 11.86 15.46 2.14
N ASP A 470 12.18 16.72 1.87
CA ASP A 470 11.71 17.89 2.63
C ASP A 470 10.29 18.33 2.24
N HIS A 471 9.74 17.73 1.19
CA HIS A 471 8.40 17.99 0.68
C HIS A 471 7.68 16.67 0.36
N SER A 472 6.36 16.76 0.19
CA SER A 472 5.53 15.62 -0.17
C SER A 472 5.21 15.65 -1.66
N LEU A 473 5.29 14.49 -2.32
CA LEU A 473 4.93 14.34 -3.74
C LEU A 473 3.45 14.02 -3.92
N PHE A 474 2.84 13.37 -2.93
CA PHE A 474 1.45 12.94 -2.93
C PHE A 474 0.88 13.09 -1.53
N LYS A 475 -0.42 13.37 -1.44
CA LYS A 475 -1.18 13.09 -0.23
C LYS A 475 -1.66 11.65 -0.24
N ILE A 476 -1.98 11.11 0.92
CA ILE A 476 -2.68 9.83 1.09
C ILE A 476 -3.92 10.07 1.95
N LEU A 477 -5.01 9.41 1.59
CA LEU A 477 -6.25 9.46 2.35
C LEU A 477 -6.10 8.61 3.62
N ALA A 478 -6.42 9.20 4.77
CA ALA A 478 -6.36 8.54 6.07
C ALA A 478 -7.62 8.84 6.88
N SER A 479 -7.96 7.94 7.81
CA SER A 479 -9.03 8.19 8.78
C SER A 479 -8.65 9.37 9.69
N PRO A 480 -9.58 10.29 10.02
CA PRO A 480 -9.34 11.37 10.99
C PRO A 480 -8.78 10.86 12.33
N VAL A 481 -9.27 9.71 12.81
CA VAL A 481 -8.82 9.06 14.05
C VAL A 481 -7.32 8.75 14.02
N VAL A 482 -6.79 8.34 12.85
CA VAL A 482 -5.36 8.08 12.68
C VAL A 482 -4.56 9.38 12.82
N LEU A 483 -5.07 10.49 12.29
CA LEU A 483 -4.38 11.78 12.35
C LEU A 483 -4.38 12.38 13.75
N GLU A 484 -5.47 12.22 14.49
CA GLU A 484 -5.58 12.64 15.90
C GLU A 484 -4.60 11.86 16.79
N SER A 485 -4.41 10.55 16.55
CA SER A 485 -3.46 9.72 17.31
C SER A 485 -1.97 10.07 17.14
N ARG A 486 -1.65 11.04 16.26
CA ARG A 486 -0.27 11.50 16.02
C ARG A 486 0.19 12.50 17.07
N GLU A 487 -0.72 13.34 17.54
CA GLU A 487 -0.51 14.30 18.64
C GLU A 487 -0.25 13.55 19.95
#